data_AF-B8CT16-F1
#
_entry.id   AF-B8CT16-F1
#
_cell.length_a   1.000
_cell.length_b   1.000
_cell.length_c   1.000
_cell.angle_alpha   90.00
_cell.angle_beta   90.00
_cell.angle_gamma   90.00
#
_symmetry.space_group_name_H-M   'P 1'
#
loop_
_entity.id
_entity.type
_entity.pdbx_description
1 polymer ?
#
loop_
_entity_poly.entity_id
_entity_poly.type
_entity_poly.pdbx_seq_one_letter_code
_entity_poly.pdbx_strand_id
1 'polypeptide(L)'
;MKKGTLLIGLCLSSLALSASAAMSPTMKTSLVAVCKATTKDSVLQFKRTLKEHRINETLIFPKLICNGQSLHDFALMQGSKKVAEKIARYTNDQELNQATAMNESNRHVYSVTF
;
A
#
# COMPACT_ATOMS: atom_id res chain seq x y z
N MET A 1 -25.08 -7.90 61.07
CA MET A 1 -23.81 -7.18 60.91
C MET A 1 -23.01 -7.83 59.79
N LYS A 2 -22.71 -7.03 58.75
CA LYS A 2 -21.60 -7.07 57.76
C LYS A 2 -20.65 -8.28 57.89
N LYS A 3 -20.28 -8.99 56.82
CA LYS A 3 -19.24 -8.55 55.87
C LYS A 3 -19.32 -9.36 54.56
N GLY A 4 -19.44 -8.67 53.44
CA GLY A 4 -19.24 -9.26 52.10
C GLY A 4 -17.76 -9.19 51.73
N THR A 5 -17.24 -10.26 51.14
CA THR A 5 -15.88 -10.31 50.60
C THR A 5 -15.92 -9.96 49.12
N LEU A 6 -15.40 -8.78 48.77
CA LEU A 6 -15.30 -8.28 47.41
C LEU A 6 -13.96 -8.76 46.82
N LEU A 7 -14.00 -9.63 45.80
CA LEU A 7 -12.82 -10.02 45.01
C LEU A 7 -12.65 -9.03 43.86
N ILE A 8 -11.63 -8.18 43.94
CA ILE A 8 -11.24 -7.25 42.87
C ILE A 8 -10.37 -8.02 41.87
N GLY A 9 -10.94 -8.33 40.71
CA GLY A 9 -10.20 -8.87 39.56
C GLY A 9 -9.40 -7.76 38.88
N LEU A 10 -8.07 -7.83 38.97
CA LEU A 10 -7.17 -6.92 38.27
C LEU A 10 -7.01 -7.39 36.81
N CYS A 11 -7.79 -6.83 35.89
CA CYS A 11 -7.62 -7.04 34.45
C CYS A 11 -6.34 -6.32 33.98
N LEU A 12 -5.23 -7.06 33.87
CA LEU A 12 -4.05 -6.59 33.13
C LEU A 12 -4.40 -6.51 31.64
N SER A 13 -4.77 -5.33 31.17
CA SER A 13 -4.91 -5.07 29.74
C SER A 13 -3.51 -4.92 29.14
N SER A 14 -3.04 -5.94 28.42
CA SER A 14 -1.80 -5.88 27.68
C SER A 14 -1.91 -4.82 26.59
N LEU A 15 -1.21 -3.69 26.73
CA LEU A 15 -1.05 -2.73 25.64
C LEU A 15 -0.21 -3.40 24.55
N ALA A 16 -0.86 -3.97 23.54
CA ALA A 16 -0.20 -4.37 22.31
C ALA A 16 0.23 -3.09 21.57
N LEU A 17 1.52 -2.77 21.62
CA LEU A 17 2.09 -1.68 20.83
C LEU A 17 2.21 -2.17 19.38
N SER A 18 1.21 -1.86 18.56
CA SER A 18 1.26 -2.10 17.12
C SER A 18 2.37 -1.23 16.51
N ALA A 19 3.54 -1.82 16.29
CA ALA A 19 4.65 -1.14 15.62
C ALA A 19 4.30 -0.98 14.12
N SER A 20 3.76 0.17 13.75
CA SER A 20 3.64 0.55 12.33
C SER A 20 5.01 0.98 11.83
N ALA A 21 5.61 0.19 10.94
CA ALA A 21 6.87 0.57 10.31
C ALA A 21 6.64 1.83 9.43
N ALA A 22 7.29 2.94 9.78
CA ALA A 22 7.22 4.15 8.97
C ALA A 22 8.04 4.00 7.68
N MET A 23 7.46 4.41 6.54
CA MET A 23 8.17 4.42 5.25
C MET A 23 9.38 5.35 5.29
N SER A 24 10.54 4.87 4.83
CA SER A 24 11.74 5.72 4.75
C SER A 24 11.59 6.83 3.70
N PRO A 25 12.24 8.00 3.87
CA PRO A 25 12.17 9.09 2.90
C PRO A 25 12.60 8.68 1.49
N THR A 26 13.64 7.84 1.37
CA THR A 26 14.13 7.32 0.09
C THR A 26 13.09 6.44 -0.61
N MET A 27 12.35 5.63 0.15
CA MET A 27 11.24 4.86 -0.39
C MET A 27 10.09 5.75 -0.84
N LYS A 28 9.72 6.76 -0.04
CA LYS A 28 8.69 7.73 -0.44
C LYS A 28 9.04 8.41 -1.75
N THR A 29 10.27 8.94 -1.88
CA THR A 29 10.73 9.60 -3.11
C THR A 29 10.67 8.67 -4.32
N SER A 30 11.09 7.41 -4.14
CA SER A 30 11.07 6.41 -5.22
C SER A 30 9.65 6.09 -5.69
N LEU A 31 8.72 5.91 -4.75
CA LEU A 31 7.33 5.59 -5.08
C LEU A 31 6.58 6.79 -5.66
N VAL A 32 6.87 8.01 -5.22
CA VAL A 32 6.38 9.23 -5.87
C VAL A 32 6.87 9.32 -7.32
N ALA A 33 8.13 8.98 -7.59
CA ALA A 33 8.64 8.95 -8.96
C ALA A 33 7.89 7.94 -9.84
N VAL A 34 7.58 6.75 -9.32
CA VAL A 34 6.76 5.74 -10.00
C VAL A 34 5.36 6.27 -10.31
N CYS A 35 4.67 6.86 -9.30
CA CYS A 35 3.35 7.43 -9.52
C CYS A 35 3.37 8.56 -10.55
N LYS A 36 4.39 9.43 -10.54
CA LYS A 36 4.54 10.49 -11.56
C LYS A 36 4.80 9.93 -12.95
N ALA A 37 5.66 8.91 -13.08
CA ALA A 37 5.94 8.26 -14.36
C ALA A 37 4.70 7.59 -14.97
N THR A 38 3.74 7.21 -14.12
CA THR A 38 2.46 6.65 -14.54
C THR A 38 1.61 7.63 -15.34
N THR A 39 1.83 8.94 -15.23
CA THR A 39 1.05 9.98 -15.96
C THR A 39 1.42 10.17 -17.43
N LYS A 40 2.46 9.49 -17.93
CA LYS A 40 3.08 9.79 -19.24
C LYS A 40 2.65 8.88 -20.40
N ASP A 41 1.77 7.91 -20.17
CA ASP A 41 1.40 6.81 -21.11
C ASP A 41 2.57 6.18 -21.89
N SER A 42 3.78 6.22 -21.33
CA SER A 42 5.00 5.74 -21.98
C SER A 42 5.58 4.57 -21.20
N VAL A 43 5.34 3.35 -21.70
CA VAL A 43 5.86 2.12 -21.07
C VAL A 43 7.39 2.13 -20.99
N LEU A 44 8.07 2.72 -21.97
CA LEU A 44 9.52 2.84 -21.95
C LEU A 44 10.00 3.72 -20.80
N GLN A 45 9.43 4.92 -20.65
CA GLN A 45 9.81 5.83 -19.54
C GLN A 45 9.43 5.23 -18.19
N PHE A 46 8.24 4.65 -18.08
CA PHE A 46 7.81 3.96 -16.87
C PHE A 46 8.79 2.85 -16.47
N LYS A 47 9.20 1.97 -17.41
CA LYS A 47 10.21 0.93 -17.15
C LYS A 47 11.57 1.50 -16.76
N ARG A 48 11.98 2.64 -17.32
CA ARG A 48 13.23 3.31 -16.94
C ARG A 48 13.16 3.78 -15.50
N THR A 49 12.10 4.48 -15.11
CA THR A 49 11.88 4.91 -13.72
C THR A 49 11.90 3.73 -12.75
N LEU A 50 11.23 2.62 -13.08
CA LEU A 50 11.23 1.42 -12.23
C LEU A 50 12.64 0.85 -12.04
N LYS A 51 13.46 0.83 -13.11
CA LYS A 51 14.85 0.37 -13.05
C LYS A 51 15.73 1.32 -12.24
N GLU A 52 15.62 2.62 -12.47
CA GLU A 52 16.38 3.67 -11.77
C GLU A 52 16.12 3.64 -10.26
N HIS A 53 14.87 3.39 -9.87
CA HIS A 53 14.45 3.30 -8.47
C HIS A 53 14.47 1.88 -7.90
N ARG A 54 14.95 0.88 -8.67
CA ARG A 54 15.04 -0.54 -8.27
C ARG A 54 13.73 -1.11 -7.72
N ILE A 55 12.63 -0.77 -8.39
CA ILE A 55 11.28 -1.16 -7.98
C ILE A 55 11.01 -2.60 -8.41
N ASN A 56 10.62 -3.44 -7.45
CA ASN A 56 10.12 -4.77 -7.73
C ASN A 56 8.62 -4.69 -8.06
N GLU A 57 8.28 -4.86 -9.33
CA GLU A 57 6.92 -4.69 -9.86
C GLU A 57 5.91 -5.62 -9.17
N THR A 58 6.25 -6.90 -9.02
CA THR A 58 5.39 -7.91 -8.37
C THR A 58 5.11 -7.59 -6.91
N LEU A 59 6.07 -7.01 -6.20
CA LEU A 59 5.90 -6.67 -4.78
C LEU A 59 5.18 -5.33 -4.58
N ILE A 60 5.46 -4.34 -5.44
CA ILE A 60 5.04 -2.96 -5.24
C ILE A 60 3.70 -2.66 -5.92
N PHE A 61 3.48 -3.10 -7.15
CA PHE A 61 2.28 -2.74 -7.92
C PHE A 61 0.96 -3.09 -7.21
N PRO A 62 0.79 -4.29 -6.61
CA PRO A 62 -0.46 -4.60 -5.90
C PRO A 62 -0.63 -3.86 -4.57
N LYS A 63 0.38 -3.13 -4.10
CA LYS A 63 0.39 -2.46 -2.79
C LYS A 63 0.53 -0.94 -2.88
N LEU A 64 0.84 -0.40 -4.05
CA LEU A 64 1.11 1.02 -4.25
C LEU A 64 -0.20 1.78 -4.51
N ILE A 65 -0.44 2.78 -3.69
CA ILE A 65 -1.54 3.73 -3.79
C ILE A 65 -0.96 5.11 -4.14
N CYS A 66 -1.43 5.68 -5.26
CA CYS A 66 -1.07 6.99 -5.74
C CYS A 66 -2.26 7.93 -5.59
N ASN A 67 -2.14 8.98 -4.77
CA ASN A 67 -3.22 9.96 -4.54
C ASN A 67 -4.57 9.30 -4.17
N GLY A 68 -4.53 8.26 -3.33
CA GLY A 68 -5.72 7.55 -2.84
C GLY A 68 -6.30 6.50 -3.80
N GLN A 69 -5.70 6.29 -4.97
CA GLN A 69 -6.12 5.26 -5.94
C GLN A 69 -5.06 4.17 -6.05
N SER A 70 -5.45 2.93 -6.37
CA SER A 70 -4.48 1.88 -6.72
C SER A 70 -3.61 2.36 -7.89
N LEU A 71 -2.37 1.87 -8.02
CA LEU A 71 -1.50 2.27 -9.12
C LEU A 71 -2.14 2.04 -10.50
N HIS A 72 -2.89 0.95 -10.66
CA HIS A 72 -3.62 0.64 -11.89
C HIS A 72 -4.74 1.65 -12.15
N ASP A 73 -5.60 1.91 -11.17
CA ASP A 73 -6.73 2.84 -11.33
C ASP A 73 -6.24 4.27 -11.51
N PHE A 74 -5.16 4.65 -10.83
CA PHE A 74 -4.48 5.91 -11.05
C PHE A 74 -3.99 6.03 -12.50
N ALA A 75 -3.39 4.98 -13.06
CA ALA A 75 -2.96 4.98 -14.46
C ALA A 75 -4.14 5.19 -15.42
N LEU A 76 -5.26 4.50 -15.19
CA LEU A 76 -6.47 4.67 -15.99
C LEU A 76 -7.04 6.09 -15.88
N MET A 77 -7.12 6.63 -14.66
CA MET A 77 -7.61 7.98 -14.39
C MET A 77 -6.76 9.06 -15.07
N GLN A 78 -5.45 8.83 -15.19
CA GLN A 78 -4.53 9.74 -15.88
C GLN A 78 -4.50 9.54 -17.40
N GLY A 79 -5.30 8.62 -17.95
CA GLY A 79 -5.34 8.33 -19.39
C GLY A 79 -4.18 7.46 -19.90
N SER A 80 -3.36 6.90 -19.01
CA SER A 80 -2.17 6.12 -19.35
C SER A 80 -2.47 4.64 -19.59
N LYS A 81 -3.26 4.35 -20.62
CA LYS A 81 -3.75 3.01 -20.96
C LYS A 81 -2.63 1.97 -21.10
N LYS A 82 -1.53 2.29 -21.79
CA LYS A 82 -0.43 1.34 -22.01
C LYS A 82 0.31 1.01 -20.71
N VAL A 83 0.41 2.00 -19.82
CA VAL A 83 0.99 1.80 -18.48
C VAL A 83 0.04 0.98 -17.61
N ALA A 84 -1.27 1.26 -17.65
CA ALA A 84 -2.29 0.49 -16.95
C ALA A 84 -2.26 -0.99 -17.37
N GLU A 85 -2.25 -1.28 -18.67
CA GLU A 85 -2.11 -2.66 -19.20
C GLU A 85 -0.83 -3.34 -18.72
N LYS A 86 0.27 -2.59 -18.54
CA LYS A 86 1.48 -3.13 -17.93
C LYS A 86 1.27 -3.47 -16.46
N ILE A 87 0.65 -2.58 -15.69
CA ILE A 87 0.43 -2.77 -14.26
C ILE A 87 -0.51 -3.95 -14.00
N ALA A 88 -1.57 -4.08 -14.81
CA ALA A 88 -2.57 -5.16 -14.73
C ALA A 88 -1.95 -6.56 -14.71
N ARG A 89 -0.83 -6.77 -15.43
CA ARG A 89 -0.13 -8.06 -15.46
C ARG A 89 0.48 -8.50 -14.12
N TYR A 90 0.60 -7.58 -13.15
CA TYR A 90 1.16 -7.82 -11.82
C TYR A 90 0.12 -7.66 -10.71
N THR A 91 -1.11 -7.33 -11.08
CA THR A 91 -2.22 -7.15 -10.15
C THR A 91 -3.24 -8.24 -10.47
N ASN A 92 -3.23 -9.33 -9.69
CA ASN A 92 -4.31 -10.31 -9.77
C ASN A 92 -5.56 -9.68 -9.13
N ASP A 93 -6.66 -9.59 -9.87
CA ASP A 93 -7.93 -9.00 -9.41
C ASP A 93 -8.42 -9.59 -8.06
N GLN A 94 -8.04 -10.83 -7.78
CA GLN A 94 -8.39 -11.53 -6.54
C GLN A 94 -7.65 -10.98 -5.31
N GLU A 95 -6.38 -10.57 -5.43
CA GLU A 95 -5.61 -10.09 -4.27
C GLU A 95 -6.01 -8.68 -3.84
N LEU A 96 -6.47 -7.83 -4.76
CA LEU A 96 -6.95 -6.48 -4.46
C LEU A 96 -8.36 -6.51 -3.85
N ASN A 97 -9.27 -7.34 -4.37
CA ASN A 97 -10.62 -7.49 -3.81
C ASN A 97 -10.62 -8.17 -2.43
N GLN A 98 -9.69 -9.10 -2.20
CA GLN A 98 -9.48 -9.70 -0.87
C GLN A 98 -8.75 -8.74 0.08
N ALA A 99 -8.10 -7.67 -0.40
CA ALA A 99 -7.50 -6.62 0.43
C ALA A 99 -8.54 -5.74 1.11
N THR A 100 -9.68 -5.52 0.45
CA THR A 100 -10.80 -4.78 1.00
C THR A 100 -11.75 -5.65 1.83
N ALA A 101 -11.65 -6.98 1.73
CA ALA A 101 -12.60 -7.91 2.37
C ALA A 101 -12.01 -8.78 3.51
N MET A 102 -10.68 -8.91 3.66
CA MET A 102 -10.07 -9.75 4.70
C MET A 102 -8.89 -9.08 5.43
N ASN A 103 -9.14 -8.77 6.70
CA ASN A 103 -8.21 -8.42 7.79
C ASN A 103 -6.99 -7.55 7.42
N GLU A 104 -7.20 -6.25 7.54
CA GLU A 104 -6.32 -5.11 7.29
C GLU A 104 -5.04 -5.08 8.17
N SER A 105 -4.94 -5.92 9.20
CA SER A 105 -3.88 -5.85 10.21
C SER A 105 -2.49 -6.37 9.78
N ASN A 106 -2.31 -6.92 8.57
CA ASN A 106 -1.02 -7.48 8.15
C ASN A 106 -0.57 -7.12 6.72
N ARG A 107 -1.25 -6.21 6.02
CA ARG A 107 -0.85 -5.83 4.65
C ARG A 107 -0.22 -4.44 4.62
N HIS A 108 1.11 -4.40 4.57
CA HIS A 108 1.86 -3.16 4.42
C HIS A 108 1.60 -2.55 3.03
N VAL A 109 0.60 -1.67 2.92
CA VAL A 109 0.34 -0.86 1.72
C VAL A 109 1.28 0.33 1.69
N TYR A 110 1.61 0.80 0.49
CA TYR A 110 2.45 1.97 0.28
C TYR A 110 1.61 3.09 -0.30
N SER A 111 1.21 4.05 0.53
CA SER A 111 0.45 5.22 0.08
C SER A 111 1.37 6.42 -0.08
N VAL A 112 1.30 7.07 -1.25
CA VAL A 112 2.00 8.32 -1.53
C VAL A 112 1.03 9.36 -2.10
N THR A 113 1.18 10.59 -1.60
CA THR A 113 0.47 11.77 -2.09
C THR A 113 1.50 12.81 -2.53
N PHE A 114 1.27 13.45 -3.68
CA PHE A 114 2.19 14.41 -4.31
C PHE A 114 1.49 15.42 -5.20
#